data_AF-A0A8H7XH19-F1
#
_entry.id   AF-A0A8H7XH19-F1
#
_cell.length_a   1.000
_cell.length_b   1.000
_cell.length_c   1.000
_cell.angle_alpha   90.00
_cell.angle_beta   90.00
_cell.angle_gamma   90.00
#
_symmetry.space_group_name_H-M   'P 1'
#
loop_
_entity.id
_entity.type
_entity.pdbx_description
1 polymer ?
#
loop_
_entity_poly.entity_id
_entity_poly.type
_entity_poly.pdbx_seq_one_letter_code
_entity_poly.pdbx_strand_id
1 'polypeptide(L)'
;MGRKDFRPNLGFAITDRPAKLAPKMTATNVNQETVKYSLKVSNGDIKELETNEWAFIKGIEKGSACKIHIPGQDDENPREIFLAGTREVVFKAREKIEKFLTLRPTQQG
;
A
#
# COMPACT_ATOMS: atom_id res chain seq x y z
N MET A 1 -65.84 27.44 47.14
CA MET A 1 -65.47 28.84 46.83
C MET A 1 -63.94 28.91 46.81
N GLY A 2 -63.32 29.48 45.75
CA GLY A 2 -61.86 29.73 45.65
C GLY A 2 -61.03 28.50 45.22
N ARG A 3 -60.81 28.15 43.93
CA ARG A 3 -60.08 28.77 42.81
C ARG A 3 -58.55 28.89 43.01
N LYS A 4 -57.84 28.21 42.09
CA LYS A 4 -56.48 28.47 41.54
C LYS A 4 -55.34 27.93 42.45
N ASP A 5 -54.30 27.24 41.98
CA ASP A 5 -53.48 27.38 40.76
C ASP A 5 -52.96 25.98 40.31
N PHE A 6 -53.11 25.58 39.05
CA PHE A 6 -52.18 25.79 37.91
C PHE A 6 -50.78 25.12 38.04
N ARG A 7 -50.71 23.89 37.51
CA ARG A 7 -49.71 23.15 36.64
C ARG A 7 -48.25 23.69 36.54
N PRO A 8 -47.21 22.91 36.13
CA PRO A 8 -47.23 21.66 35.32
C PRO A 8 -46.24 20.54 35.79
N ASN A 9 -46.53 19.26 35.53
CA ASN A 9 -46.04 18.47 34.38
C ASN A 9 -44.50 18.41 34.24
N LEU A 10 -43.85 17.42 34.86
CA LEU A 10 -42.58 16.89 34.39
C LEU A 10 -42.83 15.49 33.84
N GLY A 11 -43.33 15.47 32.60
CA GLY A 11 -43.42 14.25 31.82
C GLY A 11 -42.04 13.64 31.68
N PHE A 12 -41.84 12.47 32.29
CA PHE A 12 -40.76 11.58 31.89
C PHE A 12 -41.11 11.07 30.50
N ALA A 13 -40.68 11.83 29.49
CA ALA A 13 -40.56 11.36 28.13
C ALA A 13 -39.50 10.26 28.12
N ILE A 14 -39.90 9.03 28.44
CA ILE A 14 -39.16 7.85 28.02
C ILE A 14 -39.50 7.70 26.53
N THR A 15 -38.93 8.57 25.70
CA THR A 15 -38.87 8.31 24.28
C THR A 15 -37.94 7.12 24.11
N ASP A 16 -38.57 5.99 23.80
CA ASP A 16 -37.99 4.85 23.13
C ASP A 16 -36.95 5.35 22.11
N ARG A 17 -35.67 5.25 22.47
CA ARG A 17 -34.61 5.30 21.46
C ARG A 17 -34.54 3.88 20.93
N PRO A 18 -35.05 3.60 19.71
CA PRO A 18 -34.61 2.40 19.04
C PRO A 18 -33.10 2.58 18.84
N ALA A 19 -32.32 1.75 19.52
CA ALA A 19 -30.90 1.60 19.24
C ALA A 19 -30.80 1.17 17.78
N LYS A 20 -30.67 2.16 16.87
CA LYS A 20 -30.15 1.95 15.53
C LYS A 20 -28.68 1.57 15.69
N LEU A 21 -28.44 0.34 16.12
CA LEU A 21 -27.24 -0.42 15.81
C LEU A 21 -27.19 -0.49 14.29
N ALA A 22 -26.55 0.48 13.68
CA ALA A 22 -26.16 0.41 12.29
C ALA A 22 -24.95 -0.53 12.21
N PRO A 23 -25.04 -1.71 11.60
CA PRO A 23 -23.84 -2.41 11.15
C PRO A 23 -23.38 -1.68 9.89
N LYS A 24 -22.63 -0.59 10.06
CA LYS A 24 -21.96 0.08 8.95
C LYS A 24 -20.46 0.01 9.14
N MET A 25 -19.91 -1.20 9.15
CA MET A 25 -18.55 -1.43 8.68
C MET A 25 -18.51 -2.82 8.04
N THR A 26 -18.89 -2.87 6.77
CA THR A 26 -18.35 -3.86 5.83
C THR A 26 -16.84 -3.60 5.78
N ALA A 27 -16.09 -4.16 6.72
CA ALA A 27 -14.66 -4.31 6.52
C ALA A 27 -14.53 -5.39 5.44
N THR A 28 -14.51 -4.95 4.18
CA THR A 28 -14.06 -5.76 3.05
C THR A 28 -12.64 -6.18 3.40
N ASN A 29 -12.50 -7.36 4.01
CA ASN A 29 -11.23 -8.00 4.25
C ASN A 29 -10.72 -8.43 2.88
N VAL A 30 -10.17 -7.48 2.13
CA VAL A 30 -9.22 -7.79 1.08
C VAL A 30 -7.98 -8.21 1.84
N ASN A 31 -7.79 -9.51 1.98
CA ASN A 31 -6.61 -10.13 2.53
C ASN A 31 -5.45 -9.78 1.59
N GLN A 32 -4.95 -8.55 1.68
CA GLN A 32 -3.83 -8.05 0.90
C GLN A 32 -2.57 -8.61 1.53
N GLU A 33 -2.34 -9.91 1.33
CA GLU A 33 -1.09 -10.55 1.73
C GLU A 33 0.07 -9.77 1.12
N THR A 34 0.87 -9.20 2.00
CA THR A 34 2.06 -8.43 1.64
C THR A 34 3.18 -9.44 1.40
N VAL A 35 3.54 -9.59 0.14
CA VAL A 35 4.60 -10.49 -0.32
C VAL A 35 5.89 -9.70 -0.40
N LYS A 36 6.98 -10.32 0.06
CA LYS A 36 8.34 -9.82 -0.13
C LYS A 36 9.00 -10.65 -1.23
N TYR A 37 9.64 -9.97 -2.17
CA TYR A 37 10.29 -10.60 -3.30
C TYR A 37 11.66 -9.97 -3.49
N SER A 38 12.72 -10.78 -3.56
CA SER A 38 14.05 -10.32 -3.94
C SER A 38 14.31 -10.68 -5.40
N LEU A 39 14.66 -9.68 -6.19
CA LEU A 39 15.06 -9.86 -7.59
C LEU A 39 16.58 -9.72 -7.67
N LYS A 40 17.24 -10.81 -8.06
CA LYS A 40 18.68 -10.81 -8.38
C LYS A 40 18.90 -10.18 -9.75
N VAL A 41 19.72 -9.15 -9.78
CA VAL A 41 20.08 -8.38 -10.97
C VAL A 41 21.60 -8.32 -11.11
N SER A 42 22.10 -8.24 -12.35
CA SER A 42 23.54 -8.21 -12.59
C SER A 42 24.12 -6.85 -12.23
N ASN A 43 25.44 -6.80 -11.94
CA ASN A 43 26.10 -5.56 -11.56
C ASN A 43 26.05 -4.49 -12.68
N GLY A 44 26.08 -4.91 -13.94
CA GLY A 44 25.92 -3.99 -15.08
C GLY A 44 24.56 -3.30 -15.09
N ASP A 45 23.49 -4.06 -14.84
CA ASP A 45 22.11 -3.58 -14.79
C ASP A 45 21.89 -2.60 -13.62
N ILE A 46 22.44 -2.91 -12.46
CA ILE A 46 22.31 -2.06 -11.26
C ILE A 46 23.05 -0.75 -11.42
N LYS A 47 24.29 -0.81 -11.92
CA LYS A 47 25.07 0.40 -12.17
C LYS A 47 24.33 1.32 -13.14
N GLU A 48 23.61 0.76 -14.10
CA GLU A 48 22.81 1.51 -15.04
C GLU A 48 21.50 2.06 -14.44
N LEU A 49 20.83 1.28 -13.59
CA LEU A 49 19.68 1.75 -12.81
C LEU A 49 20.09 2.88 -11.85
N GLU A 50 21.25 2.77 -11.21
CA GLU A 50 21.85 3.79 -10.35
C GLU A 50 22.29 5.03 -11.14
N THR A 51 22.84 4.85 -12.35
CA THR A 51 23.19 5.95 -13.26
C THR A 51 21.94 6.77 -13.63
N ASN A 52 20.78 6.11 -13.73
CA ASN A 52 19.49 6.77 -13.92
C ASN A 52 18.81 7.15 -12.58
N GLU A 53 19.57 7.25 -11.48
CA GLU A 53 19.14 7.62 -10.13
C GLU A 53 17.96 6.80 -9.59
N TRP A 54 17.84 5.55 -10.07
CA TRP A 54 16.69 4.69 -9.80
C TRP A 54 15.36 5.33 -10.20
N ALA A 55 15.36 6.30 -11.13
CA ALA A 55 14.17 7.04 -11.55
C ALA A 55 13.05 6.12 -12.05
N PHE A 56 13.43 5.04 -12.76
CA PHE A 56 12.50 4.02 -13.19
C PHE A 56 11.86 3.27 -12.01
N ILE A 57 12.67 2.81 -11.04
CA ILE A 57 12.19 2.11 -9.85
C ILE A 57 11.33 3.03 -8.98
N LYS A 58 11.79 4.26 -8.73
CA LYS A 58 11.03 5.30 -8.03
C LYS A 58 9.71 5.63 -8.74
N GLY A 59 9.68 5.57 -10.06
CA GLY A 59 8.46 5.73 -10.85
C GLY A 59 7.46 4.60 -10.61
N ILE A 60 7.95 3.35 -10.49
CA ILE A 60 7.13 2.19 -10.14
C ILE A 60 6.63 2.29 -8.69
N GLU A 61 7.49 2.68 -7.75
CA GLU A 61 7.16 2.89 -6.34
C GLU A 61 6.16 4.03 -6.13
N LYS A 62 6.26 5.12 -6.89
CA LYS A 62 5.27 6.21 -6.84
C LYS A 62 3.92 5.82 -7.47
N GLY A 63 3.97 5.04 -8.56
CA GLY A 63 2.77 4.62 -9.28
C GLY A 63 2.09 3.39 -8.70
N SER A 64 2.73 2.68 -7.78
CA SER A 64 2.24 1.43 -7.22
C SER A 64 2.42 1.49 -5.70
N ALA A 65 1.48 0.98 -4.91
CA ALA A 65 1.64 0.86 -3.45
C ALA A 65 2.65 -0.26 -3.06
N CYS A 66 3.78 -0.33 -3.77
CA CYS A 66 4.93 -1.18 -3.50
C CYS A 66 5.92 -0.38 -2.69
N LYS A 67 6.65 -1.02 -1.80
CA LYS A 67 7.86 -0.49 -1.20
C LYS A 67 9.04 -1.16 -1.88
N ILE A 68 9.90 -0.39 -2.53
CA ILE A 68 11.06 -0.95 -3.23
C ILE A 68 12.31 -0.51 -2.50
N HIS A 69 13.03 -1.49 -1.97
CA HIS A 69 14.32 -1.27 -1.34
C HIS A 69 15.42 -1.54 -2.36
N ILE A 70 16.15 -0.48 -2.62
CA ILE A 70 17.30 -0.44 -3.52
C ILE A 70 18.52 -0.86 -2.71
N PRO A 71 19.26 -1.90 -3.12
CA PRO A 71 20.47 -2.30 -2.42
C PRO A 71 21.51 -1.19 -2.55
N GLY A 72 22.11 -0.80 -1.43
CA GLY A 72 23.17 0.21 -1.39
C GLY A 72 24.53 -0.37 -1.73
N GLN A 73 25.51 0.51 -1.88
CA GLN A 73 26.92 0.14 -2.10
C GLN A 73 27.52 -0.62 -0.89
N ASP A 74 26.92 -0.46 0.29
CA ASP A 74 27.27 -1.12 1.55
C ASP A 74 26.46 -2.39 1.85
N ASP A 75 25.51 -2.79 0.98
CA ASP A 75 24.76 -4.03 1.19
C ASP A 75 25.62 -5.26 0.88
N GLU A 76 25.49 -6.30 1.71
CA GLU A 76 26.18 -7.59 1.55
C GLU A 76 25.80 -8.27 0.22
N ASN A 77 24.61 -7.94 -0.30
CA ASN A 77 24.13 -8.33 -1.62
C ASN A 77 23.75 -7.06 -2.41
N PRO A 78 24.73 -6.34 -3.00
CA PRO A 78 24.45 -5.14 -3.79
C PRO A 78 23.69 -5.46 -5.09
N ARG A 79 23.34 -6.74 -5.28
CA ARG A 79 22.76 -7.36 -6.48
C ARG A 79 21.30 -7.75 -6.34
N GLU A 80 20.64 -7.39 -5.25
CA GLU A 80 19.27 -7.81 -4.97
C GLU A 80 18.35 -6.62 -4.72
N ILE A 81 17.40 -6.40 -5.63
CA ILE A 81 16.34 -5.41 -5.42
C ILE A 81 15.23 -6.08 -4.62
N PHE A 82 14.87 -5.51 -3.48
CA PHE A 82 13.81 -6.04 -2.65
C PHE A 82 12.51 -5.28 -2.90
N LEU A 83 11.47 -6.00 -3.27
CA LEU A 83 10.12 -5.48 -3.44
C LEU A 83 9.22 -6.02 -2.33
N ALA A 84 8.53 -5.15 -1.63
CA ALA A 84 7.59 -5.51 -0.59
C ALA A 84 6.24 -4.82 -0.85
N GLY A 85 5.18 -5.59 -0.99
CA GLY A 85 3.86 -5.04 -1.30
C GLY A 85 2.85 -6.13 -1.57
N THR A 86 1.71 -5.79 -2.15
CA THR A 86 0.72 -6.80 -2.52
C THR A 86 1.24 -7.65 -3.68
N ARG A 87 0.82 -8.92 -3.76
CA ARG A 87 1.24 -9.86 -4.81
C ARG A 87 1.13 -9.28 -6.22
N GLU A 88 0.01 -8.63 -6.53
CA GLU A 88 -0.23 -8.01 -7.84
C GLU A 88 0.75 -6.87 -8.14
N VAL A 89 1.02 -6.03 -7.13
CA VAL A 89 1.90 -4.88 -7.26
C VAL A 89 3.35 -5.31 -7.43
N VAL A 90 3.81 -6.25 -6.60
CA VAL A 90 5.15 -6.82 -6.68
C VAL A 90 5.36 -7.50 -8.04
N PHE A 91 4.37 -8.25 -8.53
CA PHE A 91 4.44 -8.89 -9.84
C PHE A 91 4.54 -7.88 -10.99
N LYS A 92 3.69 -6.84 -10.99
CA LYS A 92 3.75 -5.75 -12.00
C LYS A 92 5.08 -4.99 -11.96
N ALA A 93 5.57 -4.72 -10.76
CA ALA A 93 6.86 -4.03 -10.56
C ALA A 93 8.01 -4.89 -11.09
N ARG A 94 8.02 -6.18 -10.74
CA ARG A 94 8.98 -7.16 -11.25
C ARG A 94 8.96 -7.24 -12.76
N GLU A 95 7.79 -7.43 -13.38
CA GLU A 95 7.67 -7.50 -14.85
C GLU A 95 8.22 -6.25 -15.54
N LYS A 96 7.97 -5.05 -14.97
CA LYS A 96 8.49 -3.81 -15.52
C LYS A 96 10.01 -3.72 -15.43
N ILE A 97 10.58 -4.13 -14.29
CA ILE A 97 12.03 -4.18 -14.09
C ILE A 97 12.64 -5.20 -15.03
N GLU A 98 12.13 -6.43 -15.08
CA GLU A 98 12.59 -7.46 -16.02
C GLU A 98 12.48 -6.96 -17.47
N LYS A 99 11.37 -6.33 -17.89
CA LYS A 99 11.26 -5.76 -19.25
C LYS A 99 12.29 -4.67 -19.50
N PHE A 100 12.57 -3.79 -18.55
CA PHE A 100 13.59 -2.75 -18.71
C PHE A 100 14.98 -3.35 -18.92
N LEU A 101 15.28 -4.46 -18.23
CA LEU A 101 16.54 -5.18 -18.37
C LEU A 101 16.60 -6.00 -19.67
N THR A 102 15.53 -6.72 -20.01
CA THR A 102 15.45 -7.59 -21.20
C THR A 102 15.35 -6.81 -22.51
N LEU A 103 14.72 -5.63 -22.52
CA LEU A 103 14.59 -4.80 -23.73
C LEU A 103 15.92 -4.15 -24.15
N ARG A 104 16.93 -4.16 -23.29
CA ARG A 104 18.29 -3.92 -23.75
C ARG A 104 18.90 -5.27 -24.07
N PRO A 105 19.15 -5.60 -25.36
CA PRO A 105 20.08 -6.67 -25.64
C PRO A 105 21.38 -6.25 -24.96
N THR A 106 21.72 -6.97 -23.89
CA THR A 106 23.07 -7.03 -23.39
C THR A 106 23.95 -7.19 -24.63
N GLN A 107 24.77 -6.20 -24.94
CA GLN A 107 25.89 -6.41 -25.84
C GLN A 107 26.76 -7.45 -25.14
N GLN A 108 26.46 -8.73 -25.39
CA GLN A 108 27.39 -9.82 -25.19
C GLN A 108 28.58 -9.48 -26.08
N GLY A 109 29.74 -9.29 -25.44
CA GLY A 109 30.99 -8.93 -26.09
C GLY A 109 31.48 -9.97 -27.09
#